data_AF-A0A4V0HUA8-F1
#
_entry.id   AF-A0A4V0HUA8-F1
#
_cell.length_a   1.000
_cell.length_b   1.000
_cell.length_c   1.000
_cell.angle_alpha   90.00
_cell.angle_beta   90.00
_cell.angle_gamma   90.00
#
_symmetry.space_group_name_H-M   'P 1'
#
loop_
_entity.id
_entity.type
_entity.pdbx_description
1 polymer ?
#
loop_
_entity_poly.entity_id
_entity_poly.type
_entity_poly.pdbx_seq_one_letter_code
_entity_poly.pdbx_strand_id
1 'polypeptide(L)'
;MTEDEAFVRAVVSSRGDDTPRLAYADWLDDRGDPRGPYLRAEFGATDRDAAQLREVAICLDPVWVVRVSRPPIGVCCDDFAWSATGEAVGSEDLDRFERRFGVTLPVPYRAFLLNTNGGTVALDPLPSPTGTKVRSCGFHSLAKTTHDDHEGSLEYEFAVTRHSLYHRTRRRDAEYHVRLLRHMIIGWAPGRTMWVVLGFEGPSTGRVRFLDMARGSPPGREGVIEPGGWFDSLPDYLAALIAPRV
;
A
#
# COMPACT_ATOMS: atom_id res chain seq x y z
N MET A 1 -11.77 16.21 14.09
CA MET A 1 -11.59 14.74 14.15
C MET A 1 -12.78 14.19 14.90
N THR A 2 -13.50 13.23 14.31
CA THR A 2 -14.63 12.56 14.98
C THR A 2 -14.11 11.58 16.03
N GLU A 3 -14.95 11.17 16.99
CA GLU A 3 -14.59 10.10 17.94
C GLU A 3 -14.24 8.81 17.21
N ASP A 4 -15.01 8.46 16.17
CA ASP A 4 -14.79 7.30 15.30
C ASP A 4 -13.37 7.28 14.70
N GLU A 5 -12.91 8.41 14.15
CA GLU A 5 -11.56 8.53 13.59
C GLU A 5 -10.47 8.48 14.68
N ALA A 6 -10.76 8.94 15.89
CA ALA A 6 -9.84 8.82 17.01
C ALA A 6 -9.61 7.35 17.39
N PHE A 7 -10.67 6.52 17.39
CA PHE A 7 -10.55 5.08 17.60
C PHE A 7 -9.78 4.39 16.47
N VAL A 8 -10.09 4.69 15.20
CA VAL A 8 -9.35 4.12 14.06
C VAL A 8 -7.86 4.45 14.16
N ARG A 9 -7.51 5.69 14.50
CA ARG A 9 -6.11 6.09 14.73
C ARG A 9 -5.47 5.36 15.90
N ALA A 10 -6.20 5.14 16.99
CA ALA A 10 -5.70 4.38 18.13
C ALA A 10 -5.40 2.93 17.75
N VAL A 11 -6.30 2.27 17.00
CA VAL A 11 -6.07 0.92 16.46
C VAL A 11 -4.82 0.88 15.59
N VAL A 12 -4.66 1.82 14.67
CA VAL A 12 -3.50 1.88 13.76
C VAL A 12 -2.19 2.19 14.46
N SER A 13 -2.23 2.95 15.56
CA SER A 13 -1.03 3.40 16.29
C SER A 13 -0.55 2.39 17.34
N SER A 14 -1.44 1.51 17.81
CA SER A 14 -1.17 0.56 18.89
C SER A 14 -0.72 -0.80 18.36
N ARG A 15 0.56 -0.87 18.00
CA ARG A 15 1.21 -2.08 17.48
C ARG A 15 1.12 -3.26 18.45
N GLY A 16 0.49 -4.34 18.02
CA GLY A 16 0.41 -5.61 18.75
C GLY A 16 -0.47 -5.56 20.00
N ASP A 17 -1.17 -4.44 20.24
CA ASP A 17 -2.11 -4.28 21.34
C ASP A 17 -3.53 -4.21 20.78
N ASP A 18 -4.32 -5.23 21.09
CA ASP A 18 -5.71 -5.34 20.70
C ASP A 18 -6.67 -4.53 21.56
N THR A 19 -6.18 -3.94 22.66
CA THR A 19 -7.02 -3.18 23.59
C THR A 19 -7.80 -2.07 22.88
N PRO A 20 -7.20 -1.21 22.04
CA PRO A 20 -7.95 -0.17 21.33
C PRO A 20 -8.97 -0.73 20.33
N ARG A 21 -8.69 -1.89 19.72
CA ARG A 21 -9.59 -2.56 18.77
C ARG A 21 -10.83 -3.08 19.50
N LEU A 22 -10.65 -3.72 20.64
CA LEU A 22 -11.75 -4.21 21.47
C LEU A 22 -12.54 -3.07 22.12
N ALA A 23 -11.87 -2.03 22.62
CA ALA A 23 -12.54 -0.85 23.14
C ALA A 23 -13.38 -0.13 22.06
N TYR A 24 -12.88 -0.08 20.82
CA TYR A 24 -13.64 0.45 19.69
C TYR A 24 -14.84 -0.44 19.36
N ALA A 25 -14.67 -1.77 19.41
CA ALA A 25 -15.77 -2.71 19.22
C ALA A 25 -16.88 -2.52 20.28
N ASP A 26 -16.51 -2.38 21.56
CA ASP A 26 -17.46 -2.08 22.65
C ASP A 26 -18.22 -0.77 22.38
N TRP A 27 -17.50 0.29 21.99
CA TRP A 27 -18.10 1.58 21.65
C TRP A 27 -19.07 1.52 20.46
N LEU A 28 -18.79 0.66 19.47
CA LEU A 28 -19.66 0.39 18.31
C LEU A 28 -20.89 -0.45 18.70
N ASP A 29 -20.70 -1.48 19.52
CA ASP A 29 -21.76 -2.37 20.00
C ASP A 29 -22.81 -1.60 20.81
N ASP A 30 -22.38 -0.69 21.69
CA ASP A 30 -23.26 0.19 22.47
C ASP A 30 -24.18 1.07 21.59
N ARG A 31 -23.80 1.26 20.32
CA ARG A 31 -24.54 2.05 19.32
C ARG A 31 -25.31 1.18 18.33
N GLY A 32 -25.20 -0.15 18.44
CA GLY A 32 -25.78 -1.09 17.47
C GLY A 32 -25.13 -1.00 16.09
N ASP A 33 -23.87 -0.56 16.00
CA ASP A 33 -23.15 -0.42 14.73
C ASP A 33 -22.60 -1.79 14.27
N PRO A 34 -22.88 -2.24 13.02
CA PRO A 34 -22.45 -3.56 12.54
C PRO A 34 -20.93 -3.73 12.44
N ARG A 35 -20.15 -2.65 12.57
CA ARG A 35 -18.69 -2.69 12.63
C ARG A 35 -18.17 -3.33 13.92
N GLY A 36 -18.92 -3.28 15.02
CA GLY A 36 -18.53 -3.87 16.31
C GLY A 36 -18.31 -5.39 16.23
N PRO A 37 -19.32 -6.16 15.76
CA PRO A 37 -19.18 -7.60 15.54
C PRO A 37 -18.05 -7.97 14.58
N TYR A 38 -17.78 -7.14 13.56
CA TYR A 38 -16.67 -7.36 12.63
C TYR A 38 -15.30 -7.28 13.33
N LEU A 39 -15.06 -6.25 14.15
CA LEU A 39 -13.80 -6.11 14.88
C LEU A 39 -13.54 -7.27 15.84
N ARG A 40 -14.60 -7.81 16.47
CA ARG A 40 -14.47 -9.00 17.33
C ARG A 40 -14.15 -10.25 16.53
N ALA A 41 -14.77 -10.41 15.37
CA ALA A 41 -14.47 -11.51 14.48
C ALA A 41 -13.00 -11.43 14.02
N GLU A 42 -12.50 -10.24 13.67
CA GLU A 42 -11.11 -10.03 13.25
C GLU A 42 -10.12 -10.33 14.38
N PHE A 43 -10.41 -9.88 15.60
CA PHE A 43 -9.57 -10.17 16.77
C PHE A 43 -9.38 -11.67 17.03
N GLY A 44 -10.43 -12.48 16.83
CA GLY A 44 -10.38 -13.93 17.03
C GLY A 44 -9.91 -14.74 15.82
N ALA A 45 -9.67 -14.09 14.68
CA ALA A 45 -9.39 -14.76 13.42
C ALA A 45 -7.92 -15.17 13.27
N THR A 46 -7.73 -16.27 12.55
CA THR A 46 -6.45 -16.71 12.01
C THR A 46 -6.39 -16.44 10.51
N ASP A 47 -5.24 -16.65 9.87
CA ASP A 47 -5.09 -16.55 8.41
C ASP A 47 -6.11 -17.40 7.62
N ARG A 48 -6.59 -18.50 8.22
CA ARG A 48 -7.57 -19.41 7.60
C ARG A 48 -8.98 -18.81 7.55
N ASP A 49 -9.26 -17.83 8.39
CA ASP A 49 -10.58 -17.23 8.56
C ASP A 49 -10.79 -16.01 7.64
N ALA A 50 -9.80 -15.70 6.79
CA ALA A 50 -9.85 -14.54 5.90
C ALA A 50 -11.04 -14.55 4.92
N ALA A 51 -11.51 -15.73 4.49
CA ALA A 51 -12.72 -15.83 3.67
C ALA A 51 -13.97 -15.44 4.46
N GLN A 52 -14.13 -15.97 5.67
CA GLN A 52 -15.26 -15.68 6.55
C GLN A 52 -15.30 -14.20 6.93
N LEU A 53 -14.15 -13.60 7.25
CA LEU A 53 -14.09 -12.18 7.56
C LEU A 53 -14.50 -11.31 6.37
N ARG A 54 -14.15 -11.70 5.13
CA ARG A 54 -14.61 -11.00 3.93
C ARG A 54 -16.12 -11.07 3.75
N GLU A 55 -16.75 -12.18 4.12
CA GLU A 55 -18.22 -12.31 4.09
C GLU A 55 -18.89 -11.36 5.08
N VAL A 56 -18.38 -11.27 6.31
CA VAL A 56 -18.89 -10.33 7.33
C VAL A 56 -18.71 -8.88 6.88
N ALA A 57 -17.66 -8.59 6.12
CA ALA A 57 -17.34 -7.24 5.64
C ALA A 57 -18.20 -6.73 4.47
N ILE A 58 -19.02 -7.57 3.82
CA ILE A 58 -19.72 -7.21 2.56
C ILE A 58 -20.56 -5.92 2.68
N CYS A 59 -21.17 -5.68 3.83
CA CYS A 59 -22.06 -4.53 4.06
C CYS A 59 -21.36 -3.34 4.74
N LEU A 60 -20.06 -3.41 4.97
CA LEU A 60 -19.28 -2.38 5.65
C LEU A 60 -18.57 -1.47 4.64
N ASP A 61 -18.14 -0.28 5.09
CA ASP A 61 -17.29 0.57 4.27
C ASP A 61 -15.96 -0.16 3.99
N PRO A 62 -15.63 -0.46 2.71
CA PRO A 62 -14.45 -1.21 2.37
C PRO A 62 -13.15 -0.46 2.71
N VAL A 63 -13.15 0.89 2.75
CA VAL A 63 -11.98 1.65 3.20
C VAL A 63 -11.77 1.45 4.69
N TRP A 64 -12.83 1.61 5.50
CA TRP A 64 -12.77 1.35 6.94
C TRP A 64 -12.29 -0.07 7.25
N VAL A 65 -12.85 -1.09 6.59
CA VAL A 65 -12.46 -2.50 6.76
C VAL A 65 -10.96 -2.66 6.53
N VAL A 66 -10.44 -2.15 5.41
CA VAL A 66 -9.01 -2.32 5.10
C VAL A 66 -8.11 -1.53 6.07
N ARG A 67 -8.57 -0.39 6.60
CA ARG A 67 -7.81 0.39 7.58
C ARG A 67 -7.61 -0.32 8.91
N VAL A 68 -8.63 -1.01 9.42
CA VAL A 68 -8.62 -1.59 10.78
C VAL A 68 -8.15 -3.05 10.83
N SER A 69 -8.23 -3.74 9.70
CA SER A 69 -7.88 -5.17 9.61
C SER A 69 -6.41 -5.38 9.31
N ARG A 70 -5.88 -6.48 9.84
CA ARG A 70 -4.51 -6.92 9.57
C ARG A 70 -4.38 -7.58 8.20
N PRO A 71 -3.16 -7.64 7.63
CA PRO A 71 -2.90 -8.50 6.47
C PRO A 71 -3.31 -9.96 6.76
N PRO A 72 -3.85 -10.71 5.78
CA PRO A 72 -3.98 -10.36 4.36
C PRO A 72 -5.29 -9.63 4.00
N ILE A 73 -6.12 -9.22 4.96
CA ILE A 73 -7.39 -8.55 4.69
C ILE A 73 -7.18 -7.06 4.52
N GLY A 74 -6.44 -6.47 5.45
CA GLY A 74 -6.23 -5.04 5.51
C GLY A 74 -4.76 -4.63 5.52
N VAL A 75 -4.53 -3.38 5.89
CA VAL A 75 -3.21 -2.73 5.89
C VAL A 75 -2.81 -2.25 7.30
N CYS A 76 -3.51 -2.70 8.34
CA CYS A 76 -3.09 -2.49 9.72
C CYS A 76 -1.91 -3.41 10.04
N CYS A 77 -0.69 -2.95 9.76
CA CYS A 77 0.52 -3.73 9.94
C CYS A 77 1.15 -3.48 11.31
N ASP A 78 0.60 -4.17 12.32
CA ASP A 78 1.02 -4.08 13.71
C ASP A 78 2.50 -4.48 13.91
N ASP A 79 2.99 -5.42 13.10
CA ASP A 79 4.35 -5.98 13.21
C ASP A 79 5.45 -5.13 12.56
N PHE A 80 5.10 -4.04 11.88
CA PHE A 80 6.09 -3.20 11.22
C PHE A 80 6.56 -2.04 12.08
N ALA A 81 7.88 -1.95 12.26
CA ALA A 81 8.54 -0.74 12.73
C ALA A 81 8.66 0.29 11.58
N TRP A 82 7.61 1.08 11.38
CA TRP A 82 7.62 2.21 10.46
C TRP A 82 8.51 3.34 10.97
N SER A 83 9.26 3.93 10.06
CA SER A 83 10.07 5.14 10.24
C SER A 83 9.82 6.11 9.07
N ALA A 84 10.15 7.40 9.24
CA ALA A 84 10.04 8.41 8.18
C ALA A 84 8.66 8.46 7.48
N THR A 85 7.58 8.25 8.24
CA THR A 85 6.21 8.36 7.72
C THR A 85 5.89 9.82 7.38
N GLY A 86 5.05 10.02 6.35
CA GLY A 86 4.59 11.36 5.98
C GLY A 86 3.65 11.97 7.03
N GLU A 87 3.27 13.24 6.80
CA GLU A 87 2.22 13.89 7.59
C GLU A 87 0.89 13.13 7.44
N ALA A 88 0.07 13.11 8.49
CA ALA A 88 -1.24 12.46 8.41
C ALA A 88 -2.10 13.10 7.33
N VAL A 89 -2.69 12.29 6.44
CA VAL A 89 -3.59 12.75 5.37
C VAL A 89 -5.03 12.34 5.65
N GLY A 90 -5.97 13.16 5.20
CA GLY A 90 -7.40 12.86 5.25
C GLY A 90 -7.94 12.36 3.91
N SER A 91 -9.18 11.87 3.90
CA SER A 91 -9.88 11.47 2.68
C SER A 91 -9.97 12.61 1.66
N GLU A 92 -10.13 13.86 2.12
CA GLU A 92 -10.18 15.04 1.24
C GLU A 92 -8.87 15.27 0.46
N ASP A 93 -7.72 14.94 1.06
CA ASP A 93 -6.42 15.04 0.41
C ASP A 93 -6.27 14.00 -0.69
N LEU A 94 -6.72 12.77 -0.42
CA LEU A 94 -6.76 11.69 -1.41
C LEU A 94 -7.71 12.01 -2.56
N ASP A 95 -8.90 12.52 -2.26
CA ASP A 95 -9.87 12.90 -3.30
C ASP A 95 -9.33 14.05 -4.16
N ARG A 96 -8.58 14.98 -3.56
CA ARG A 96 -7.89 16.05 -4.29
C ARG A 96 -6.81 15.49 -5.22
N PHE A 97 -6.02 14.55 -4.74
CA PHE A 97 -5.01 13.86 -5.54
C PHE A 97 -5.64 13.12 -6.73
N GLU A 98 -6.66 12.30 -6.47
CA GLU A 98 -7.40 11.54 -7.49
C GLU A 98 -8.00 12.46 -8.57
N ARG A 99 -8.67 13.54 -8.16
CA ARG A 99 -9.19 14.55 -9.10
C ARG A 99 -8.10 15.24 -9.91
N ARG A 100 -6.99 15.61 -9.26
CA ARG A 100 -5.88 16.31 -9.92
C ARG A 100 -5.23 15.46 -11.00
N PHE A 101 -5.08 14.17 -10.76
CA PHE A 101 -4.38 13.25 -11.65
C PHE A 101 -5.32 12.43 -12.55
N GLY A 102 -6.63 12.51 -12.34
CA GLY A 102 -7.63 11.75 -13.08
C GLY A 102 -7.45 10.24 -12.87
N VAL A 103 -7.17 9.83 -11.63
CA VAL A 103 -7.00 8.43 -11.24
C VAL A 103 -7.95 8.08 -10.10
N THR A 104 -8.26 6.79 -9.96
CA THR A 104 -8.93 6.26 -8.78
C THR A 104 -7.96 5.35 -8.07
N LEU A 105 -7.60 5.66 -6.83
CA LEU A 105 -6.69 4.83 -6.05
C LEU A 105 -7.42 3.54 -5.63
N PRO A 106 -6.77 2.37 -5.75
CA PRO A 106 -7.32 1.14 -5.18
C PRO A 106 -7.61 1.30 -3.69
N VAL A 107 -8.75 0.77 -3.24
CA VAL A 107 -9.21 0.87 -1.83
C VAL A 107 -8.10 0.53 -0.83
N PRO A 108 -7.31 -0.55 -0.98
CA PRO A 108 -6.27 -0.85 -0.01
C PRO A 108 -5.16 0.19 0.05
N TYR A 109 -4.85 0.86 -1.07
CA TYR A 109 -3.84 1.90 -1.10
C TYR A 109 -4.36 3.21 -0.51
N ARG A 110 -5.64 3.57 -0.70
CA ARG A 110 -6.27 4.68 0.04
C ARG A 110 -6.16 4.46 1.54
N ALA A 111 -6.57 3.28 2.01
CA ALA A 111 -6.49 2.92 3.42
C ALA A 111 -5.05 2.97 3.95
N PHE A 112 -4.07 2.50 3.16
CA PHE A 112 -2.65 2.57 3.53
C PHE A 112 -2.17 4.01 3.73
N LEU A 113 -2.53 4.91 2.81
CA LEU A 113 -2.19 6.32 2.91
C LEU A 113 -2.86 6.99 4.12
N LEU A 114 -4.11 6.63 4.44
CA LEU A 114 -4.82 7.13 5.63
C LEU A 114 -4.23 6.62 6.96
N ASN A 115 -3.61 5.45 6.96
CA ASN A 115 -3.02 4.86 8.17
C ASN A 115 -1.60 5.38 8.43
N THR A 116 -0.75 5.34 7.41
CA THR A 116 0.70 5.55 7.58
C THR A 116 1.24 6.69 6.71
N ASN A 117 0.61 6.95 5.55
CA ASN A 117 1.08 7.89 4.53
C ASN A 117 2.57 7.73 4.16
N GLY A 118 2.92 6.59 3.57
CA GLY A 118 4.30 6.29 3.16
C GLY A 118 5.15 5.75 4.31
N GLY A 119 6.45 6.03 4.27
CA GLY A 119 7.40 5.63 5.30
C GLY A 119 8.25 4.42 4.92
N THR A 120 9.22 4.10 5.78
CA THR A 120 10.16 3.01 5.61
C THR A 120 9.95 1.94 6.67
N VAL A 121 9.72 0.71 6.21
CA VAL A 121 9.69 -0.48 7.05
C VAL A 121 11.10 -1.05 7.13
N ALA A 122 11.60 -1.30 8.35
CA ALA A 122 12.78 -2.15 8.54
C ALA A 122 12.37 -3.62 8.36
N LEU A 123 13.10 -4.35 7.53
CA LEU A 123 12.81 -5.76 7.26
C LEU A 123 13.97 -6.61 7.75
N ASP A 124 13.65 -7.78 8.29
CA ASP A 124 14.64 -8.84 8.40
C ASP A 124 15.18 -9.15 6.99
N PRO A 125 16.48 -9.43 6.82
CA PRO A 125 17.11 -9.56 5.51
C PRO A 125 16.36 -10.55 4.59
N LEU A 126 15.55 -10.04 3.67
CA LEU A 126 14.80 -10.87 2.73
C LEU A 126 15.72 -11.26 1.56
N PRO A 127 15.86 -12.55 1.21
CA PRO A 127 16.52 -12.92 -0.02
C PRO A 127 15.68 -12.44 -1.19
N SER A 128 16.27 -11.58 -2.03
CA SER A 128 15.71 -11.25 -3.34
C SER A 128 16.05 -12.34 -4.35
N PRO A 129 15.33 -12.44 -5.49
CA PRO A 129 15.68 -13.35 -6.58
C PRO A 129 17.12 -13.16 -7.10
N THR A 130 17.75 -12.02 -6.84
CA THR A 130 19.15 -11.73 -7.21
C THR A 130 20.16 -12.13 -6.15
N GLY A 131 19.73 -12.73 -5.03
CA GLY A 131 20.58 -13.05 -3.88
C GLY A 131 20.95 -11.83 -3.03
N THR A 132 20.51 -10.63 -3.41
CA THR A 132 20.70 -9.40 -2.60
C THR A 132 19.75 -9.45 -1.41
N LYS A 133 20.28 -9.16 -0.22
CA LYS A 133 19.46 -9.09 1.00
C LYS A 133 18.77 -7.73 1.10
N VAL A 134 17.46 -7.72 1.01
CA VAL A 134 16.60 -6.54 1.21
C VAL A 134 16.40 -6.34 2.71
N ARG A 135 16.79 -5.19 3.26
CA ARG A 135 16.76 -4.88 4.70
C ARG A 135 15.73 -3.81 5.10
N SER A 136 15.05 -3.23 4.13
CA SER A 136 14.01 -2.22 4.35
C SER A 136 13.09 -2.17 3.14
N CYS A 137 11.96 -1.48 3.23
CA CYS A 137 11.15 -1.14 2.07
C CYS A 137 10.58 0.26 2.32
N GLY A 138 10.75 1.16 1.37
CA GLY A 138 10.22 2.52 1.44
C GLY A 138 8.91 2.61 0.66
N PHE A 139 8.00 3.44 1.14
CA PHE A 139 6.74 3.78 0.47
C PHE A 139 6.64 5.30 0.34
N HIS A 140 6.21 5.75 -0.84
CA HIS A 140 6.03 7.17 -1.12
C HIS A 140 4.83 7.72 -0.34
N SER A 141 4.98 8.94 0.16
CA SER A 141 3.93 9.67 0.87
C SER A 141 3.20 10.62 -0.08
N LEU A 142 1.92 10.87 0.19
CA LEU A 142 1.11 11.80 -0.59
C LEU A 142 1.52 13.27 -0.37
N ALA A 143 1.96 13.59 0.85
CA ALA A 143 2.27 14.93 1.29
C ALA A 143 3.79 15.18 1.32
N LYS A 144 4.20 16.42 1.03
CA LYS A 144 5.59 16.87 1.07
C LYS A 144 6.16 16.62 2.47
N THR A 145 7.01 15.62 2.64
CA THR A 145 7.99 15.63 3.73
C THR A 145 8.92 16.81 3.47
N THR A 146 8.54 17.97 3.99
CA THR A 146 9.33 19.21 4.11
C THR A 146 10.15 19.62 2.89
N HIS A 147 9.59 20.47 2.01
CA HIS A 147 10.22 21.42 1.06
C HIS A 147 11.46 21.05 0.19
N ASP A 148 12.24 20.01 0.48
CA ASP A 148 13.54 19.71 -0.10
C ASP A 148 13.71 18.25 -0.55
N ASP A 149 12.79 17.32 -0.23
CA ASP A 149 12.89 15.92 -0.68
C ASP A 149 11.88 15.60 -1.80
N HIS A 150 12.28 15.91 -3.03
CA HIS A 150 11.50 15.57 -4.22
C HIS A 150 11.40 14.06 -4.45
N GLU A 151 12.39 13.26 -4.03
CA GLU A 151 12.49 11.83 -4.36
C GLU A 151 11.52 10.95 -3.52
N GLY A 152 10.88 11.51 -2.49
CA GLY A 152 9.95 10.79 -1.61
C GLY A 152 8.45 10.98 -1.89
N SER A 153 8.06 11.97 -2.69
CA SER A 153 6.65 12.36 -2.85
C SER A 153 5.94 11.59 -3.96
N LEU A 154 4.78 11.01 -3.63
CA LEU A 154 3.90 10.34 -4.59
C LEU A 154 3.43 11.28 -5.70
N GLU A 155 3.13 12.55 -5.38
CA GLU A 155 2.77 13.54 -6.39
C GLU A 155 3.93 13.80 -7.35
N TYR A 156 5.15 13.92 -6.82
CA TYR A 156 6.33 14.13 -7.64
C TYR A 156 6.60 12.91 -8.51
N GLU A 157 6.66 11.71 -7.93
CA GLU A 157 6.90 10.47 -8.67
C GLU A 157 5.85 10.24 -9.74
N PHE A 158 4.57 10.51 -9.43
CA PHE A 158 3.51 10.36 -10.40
C PHE A 158 3.58 11.42 -11.50
N ALA A 159 3.81 12.69 -11.15
CA ALA A 159 3.97 13.77 -12.12
C ALA A 159 5.21 13.55 -13.00
N VAL A 160 6.34 13.17 -12.41
CA VAL A 160 7.60 12.90 -13.11
C VAL A 160 7.46 11.66 -13.97
N THR A 161 6.94 10.55 -13.47
CA THR A 161 6.71 9.36 -14.33
C THR A 161 5.80 9.73 -15.49
N ARG A 162 4.72 10.47 -15.23
CA ARG A 162 3.79 10.91 -16.27
C ARG A 162 4.33 12.02 -17.17
N HIS A 163 5.32 12.83 -16.80
CA HIS A 163 5.87 13.90 -17.66
C HIS A 163 7.23 13.57 -18.29
N SER A 164 8.10 12.87 -17.57
CA SER A 164 9.43 12.44 -18.05
C SER A 164 9.32 11.41 -19.17
N LEU A 165 8.30 10.54 -19.15
CA LEU A 165 7.97 9.66 -20.27
C LEU A 165 7.61 10.42 -21.55
N TYR A 166 7.17 11.68 -21.46
CA TYR A 166 6.71 12.46 -22.60
C TYR A 166 7.80 13.30 -23.28
N HIS A 167 8.88 13.67 -22.59
CA HIS A 167 9.72 14.76 -23.08
C HIS A 167 11.13 14.41 -23.58
N ARG A 168 11.73 13.25 -23.26
CA ARG A 168 13.16 13.04 -23.65
C ARG A 168 13.57 11.66 -24.16
N THR A 169 12.74 10.63 -24.07
CA THR A 169 13.08 9.31 -24.63
C THR A 169 12.53 9.18 -26.05
N ARG A 170 13.39 9.38 -27.07
CA ARG A 170 13.15 8.82 -28.40
C ARG A 170 13.14 7.30 -28.26
N ARG A 171 11.99 6.67 -28.01
CA ARG A 171 11.90 5.20 -27.94
C ARG A 171 10.71 4.69 -28.76
N ARG A 172 11.04 3.73 -29.63
CA ARG A 172 10.20 3.11 -30.67
C ARG A 172 9.16 2.12 -30.11
N ASP A 173 8.86 2.17 -28.81
CA ASP A 173 8.08 1.12 -28.15
C ASP A 173 6.86 1.70 -27.42
N ALA A 174 5.76 1.82 -28.15
CA ALA A 174 4.51 2.38 -27.62
C ALA A 174 3.93 1.53 -26.48
N GLU A 175 4.30 0.25 -26.39
CA GLU A 175 3.78 -0.68 -25.39
C GLU A 175 4.31 -0.38 -23.97
N TYR A 176 5.60 -0.04 -23.85
CA TYR A 176 6.21 0.36 -22.57
C TYR A 176 5.56 1.62 -21.98
N HIS A 177 5.23 2.59 -22.85
CA HIS A 177 4.54 3.83 -22.47
C HIS A 177 3.13 3.58 -21.92
N VAL A 178 2.35 2.72 -22.58
CA VAL A 178 0.99 2.39 -22.13
C VAL A 178 1.01 1.68 -20.78
N ARG A 179 2.04 0.85 -20.52
CA ARG A 179 2.14 0.13 -19.25
C ARG A 179 2.40 1.06 -18.07
N LEU A 180 3.31 2.03 -18.16
CA LEU A 180 3.54 2.96 -17.04
C LEU A 180 2.40 3.95 -16.81
N LEU A 181 1.56 4.22 -17.82
CA LEU A 181 0.37 5.06 -17.64
C LEU A 181 -0.72 4.42 -16.76
N ARG A 182 -0.68 3.11 -16.54
CA ARG A 182 -1.66 2.36 -15.73
C ARG A 182 -1.14 1.94 -14.36
N HIS A 183 0.08 2.39 -14.04
CA HIS A 183 0.81 1.95 -12.86
C HIS A 183 1.43 3.13 -12.13
N MET A 184 1.46 3.04 -10.81
CA MET A 184 2.01 4.04 -9.92
C MET A 184 3.18 3.43 -9.16
N ILE A 185 4.31 4.13 -9.14
CA ILE A 185 5.41 3.78 -8.24
C ILE A 185 4.97 4.21 -6.85
N ILE A 186 4.78 3.25 -5.96
CA ILE A 186 4.28 3.48 -4.59
C ILE A 186 5.38 3.31 -3.54
N GLY A 187 6.58 2.88 -3.95
CA GLY A 187 7.69 2.66 -3.06
C GLY A 187 8.92 2.08 -3.76
N TRP A 188 9.90 1.69 -2.95
CA TRP A 188 11.16 1.14 -3.42
C TRP A 188 11.67 0.06 -2.45
N ALA A 189 12.46 -0.86 -2.99
CA ALA A 189 13.19 -1.86 -2.22
C ALA A 189 14.72 -1.58 -2.27
N PRO A 190 15.49 -1.96 -1.24
CA PRO A 190 16.91 -1.67 -1.10
C PRO A 190 17.70 -2.50 -2.09
N GLY A 191 18.78 -1.91 -2.61
CA GLY A 191 19.47 -2.40 -3.80
C GLY A 191 19.41 -1.41 -4.98
N ARG A 192 18.84 -0.21 -4.76
CA ARG A 192 18.82 0.98 -5.64
C ARG A 192 18.07 0.88 -6.96
N THR A 193 17.51 -0.27 -7.34
CA THR A 193 16.89 -0.40 -8.66
C THR A 193 15.53 -1.08 -8.69
N MET A 194 15.05 -1.61 -7.56
CA MET A 194 13.73 -2.25 -7.49
C MET A 194 12.68 -1.28 -6.96
N TRP A 195 11.70 -0.99 -7.79
CA TRP A 195 10.54 -0.17 -7.43
C TRP A 195 9.35 -1.05 -7.10
N VAL A 196 8.53 -0.62 -6.15
CA VAL A 196 7.23 -1.23 -5.84
C VAL A 196 6.18 -0.48 -6.64
N VAL A 197 5.44 -1.21 -7.45
CA VAL A 197 4.51 -0.65 -8.43
C VAL A 197 3.11 -1.18 -8.18
N LEU A 198 2.13 -0.28 -8.15
CA LEU A 198 0.71 -0.55 -7.99
C LEU A 198 -0.03 -0.31 -9.31
N GLY A 199 -0.83 -1.27 -9.77
CA GLY A 199 -1.77 -1.02 -10.87
C GLY A 199 -2.99 -0.24 -10.37
N PHE A 200 -3.39 0.80 -11.09
CA PHE A 200 -4.60 1.59 -10.77
C PHE A 200 -5.63 1.62 -11.90
N GLU A 201 -5.33 1.01 -13.05
CA GLU A 201 -6.25 0.93 -14.19
C GLU A 201 -6.13 -0.42 -14.92
N GLY A 202 -7.26 -0.94 -15.39
CA GLY A 202 -7.32 -2.17 -16.19
C GLY A 202 -7.14 -3.45 -15.38
N PRO A 203 -6.70 -4.56 -16.00
CA PRO A 203 -6.64 -5.88 -15.36
C PRO A 203 -5.68 -5.99 -14.16
N SER A 204 -4.76 -5.03 -14.00
CA SER A 204 -3.81 -4.99 -12.88
C SER A 204 -4.26 -4.08 -11.72
N THR A 205 -5.46 -3.50 -11.79
CA THR A 205 -5.96 -2.60 -10.74
C THR A 205 -5.91 -3.27 -9.37
N GLY A 206 -5.25 -2.62 -8.41
CA GLY A 206 -5.05 -3.10 -7.04
C GLY A 206 -3.88 -4.05 -6.84
N ARG A 207 -3.30 -4.61 -7.91
CA ARG A 207 -2.19 -5.56 -7.83
C ARG A 207 -0.85 -4.86 -7.63
N VAL A 208 0.04 -5.49 -6.88
CA VAL A 208 1.37 -4.98 -6.56
C VAL A 208 2.45 -5.87 -7.18
N ARG A 209 3.53 -5.26 -7.68
CA ARG A 209 4.71 -5.98 -8.18
C ARG A 209 6.00 -5.20 -7.98
N PHE A 210 7.12 -5.87 -8.18
CA PHE A 210 8.42 -5.22 -8.29
C PHE A 210 8.75 -4.86 -9.75
N LEU A 211 9.48 -3.77 -9.94
CA LEU A 211 10.04 -3.35 -11.22
C LEU A 211 11.54 -3.08 -11.03
N ASP A 212 12.38 -3.95 -11.59
CA ASP A 212 13.84 -3.76 -11.62
C ASP A 212 14.23 -2.87 -12.81
N MET A 213 14.74 -1.68 -12.52
CA MET A 213 15.20 -0.72 -13.52
C MET A 213 16.68 -0.90 -13.89
N ALA A 214 17.46 -1.69 -13.15
CA ALA A 214 18.90 -1.93 -13.44
C ALA A 214 19.10 -2.85 -14.63
N ARG A 215 18.19 -3.83 -14.79
CA ARG A 215 18.12 -4.67 -15.97
C ARG A 215 17.58 -3.84 -17.11
N GLY A 216 18.43 -2.96 -17.63
CA GLY A 216 18.29 -2.32 -18.92
C GLY A 216 18.25 -3.40 -19.99
N SER A 217 17.11 -4.08 -20.09
CA SER A 217 16.75 -4.89 -21.23
C SER A 217 17.03 -4.07 -22.47
N PRO A 218 17.91 -4.53 -23.39
CA PRO A 218 18.24 -3.76 -24.58
C PRO A 218 16.96 -3.44 -25.35
N PRO A 219 16.81 -2.23 -25.91
CA PRO A 219 15.61 -1.86 -26.64
C PRO A 219 15.33 -2.90 -27.75
N GLY A 220 14.17 -3.57 -27.69
CA GLY A 220 13.77 -4.63 -28.62
C GLY A 220 13.94 -6.08 -28.12
N ARG A 221 14.63 -6.30 -27.00
CA ARG A 221 14.33 -7.42 -26.10
C ARG A 221 13.80 -6.78 -24.85
N GLU A 222 12.52 -6.44 -24.84
CA GLU A 222 11.82 -6.44 -23.58
C GLU A 222 12.06 -7.84 -23.00
N GLY A 223 13.03 -7.98 -22.10
CA GLY A 223 12.83 -8.92 -21.02
C GLY A 223 11.48 -8.49 -20.49
N VAL A 224 10.44 -9.25 -20.87
CA VAL A 224 9.16 -9.31 -20.18
C VAL A 224 9.54 -9.06 -18.74
N ILE A 225 9.02 -8.00 -18.11
CA ILE A 225 9.11 -7.82 -16.67
C ILE A 225 8.90 -9.23 -16.13
N GLU A 226 9.99 -9.91 -15.75
CA GLU A 226 9.88 -11.36 -15.62
C GLU A 226 8.87 -11.55 -14.50
N PRO A 227 7.98 -12.56 -14.58
CA PRO A 227 6.93 -12.74 -13.60
C PRO A 227 7.55 -13.13 -12.25
N GLY A 228 8.20 -12.18 -11.57
CA GLY A 228 8.05 -12.07 -10.13
C GLY A 228 6.55 -12.01 -9.91
N GLY A 229 6.04 -12.99 -9.14
CA GLY A 229 4.61 -13.15 -8.93
C GLY A 229 3.98 -11.81 -8.58
N TRP A 230 2.86 -11.50 -9.24
CA TRP A 230 2.02 -10.41 -8.78
C TRP A 230 1.51 -10.78 -7.39
N PHE A 231 1.50 -9.80 -6.50
CA PHE A 231 0.63 -9.86 -5.33
C PHE A 231 -0.75 -9.41 -5.80
N ASP A 232 -1.78 -10.18 -5.45
CA ASP A 232 -3.16 -9.88 -5.85
C ASP A 232 -3.64 -8.55 -5.27
N SER A 233 -3.07 -8.12 -4.14
CA SER A 233 -3.35 -6.84 -3.49
C SER A 233 -2.16 -6.29 -2.69
N LEU A 234 -2.30 -5.05 -2.22
CA LEU A 234 -1.36 -4.46 -1.25
C LEU A 234 -1.34 -5.21 0.10
N PRO A 235 -2.48 -5.59 0.71
CA PRO A 235 -2.50 -6.46 1.88
C PRO A 235 -1.71 -7.76 1.69
N ASP A 236 -1.83 -8.44 0.55
CA ASP A 236 -1.08 -9.67 0.28
C ASP A 236 0.43 -9.40 0.20
N TYR A 237 0.81 -8.28 -0.40
CA TYR A 237 2.20 -7.83 -0.43
C TYR A 237 2.74 -7.59 0.99
N LEU A 238 1.99 -6.88 1.83
CA LEU A 238 2.38 -6.61 3.22
C LEU A 238 2.42 -7.90 4.06
N ALA A 239 1.47 -8.82 3.87
CA ALA A 239 1.49 -10.13 4.51
C ALA A 239 2.76 -10.92 4.15
N ALA A 240 3.15 -10.91 2.87
CA ALA A 240 4.36 -11.58 2.40
C ALA A 240 5.67 -10.98 2.95
N LEU A 241 5.64 -9.72 3.39
CA LEU A 241 6.76 -9.08 4.08
C LEU A 241 6.85 -9.49 5.57
N ILE A 242 5.74 -9.88 6.20
CA ILE A 242 5.67 -10.26 7.63
C ILE A 242 5.89 -11.76 7.83
N ALA A 243 5.40 -12.59 6.90
CA ALA A 243 5.33 -14.04 7.08
C ALA A 243 6.67 -14.65 7.55
N PRO A 244 6.71 -15.32 8.72
CA PRO A 244 7.91 -15.96 9.23
C PRO A 244 8.34 -17.03 8.24
N ARG A 245 9.62 -17.00 7.85
CA ARG A 245 10.15 -17.94 6.87
C ARG A 245 10.56 -19.24 7.58
N VAL A 246 9.87 -20.32 7.22
CA VAL A 246 10.20 -21.72 7.58
C VAL A 246 11.43 -22.18 6.79
#